data_AF-A0A821ZTU3-F1
#
_entry.id   AF-A0A821ZTU3-F1
#
_cell.length_a   1.000
_cell.length_b   1.000
_cell.length_c   1.000
_cell.angle_alpha   90.00
_cell.angle_beta   90.00
_cell.angle_gamma   90.00
#
_symmetry.space_group_name_H-M   'P 1'
#
loop_
_entity.id
_entity.type
_entity.pdbx_description
1 polymer ?
#
loop_
_entity_poly.entity_id
_entity_poly.type
_entity_poly.pdbx_seq_one_letter_code
_entity_poly.pdbx_strand_id
1 'polypeptide(L)'
;MAEYLASIFGTEKDKVNCSFYFKIGACRHGERCSRVHNKPTFSQTILLKNLYLNPNNNSIPKPEGGFEQFSGNTYTDEEVQQHF
;
A
#
# COMPACT_ATOMS: atom_id res chain seq x y z
N MET A 1 -1.04 -10.14 -32.51
CA MET A 1 -1.46 -8.87 -31.86
C MET A 1 -1.97 -9.08 -30.44
N ALA A 2 -2.82 -10.07 -30.19
CA ALA A 2 -3.31 -10.41 -28.85
C ALA A 2 -2.19 -10.79 -27.86
N GLU A 3 -1.21 -11.61 -28.29
CA GLU A 3 -0.08 -12.02 -27.45
C GLU A 3 0.79 -10.83 -26.98
N TYR A 4 0.99 -9.85 -27.87
CA TYR A 4 1.74 -8.64 -27.53
C TYR A 4 1.04 -7.85 -26.43
N LEU A 5 -0.27 -7.66 -26.52
CA LEU A 5 -1.06 -6.95 -25.51
C LEU A 5 -1.11 -7.72 -24.19
N ALA A 6 -1.23 -9.06 -24.25
CA ALA A 6 -1.16 -9.91 -23.07
C ALA A 6 0.19 -9.81 -22.34
N SER A 7 1.30 -9.62 -23.09
CA SER A 7 2.62 -9.42 -22.49
C SER A 7 2.80 -8.05 -21.81
N ILE A 8 1.92 -7.10 -22.08
CA ILE A 8 1.98 -5.73 -21.55
C ILE A 8 1.09 -5.62 -20.31
N PHE A 9 -0.14 -6.09 -20.38
CA PHE A 9 -1.12 -5.86 -19.32
C PHE A 9 -0.65 -6.40 -17.95
N GLY A 10 -0.70 -5.53 -16.92
CA GLY A 10 -0.28 -5.89 -15.56
C GLY A 10 1.23 -6.10 -15.36
N THR A 11 2.05 -5.86 -16.40
CA THR A 11 3.51 -5.93 -16.31
C THR A 11 4.13 -4.53 -16.28
N GLU A 12 5.43 -4.45 -16.04
CA GLU A 12 6.18 -3.19 -16.08
C GLU A 12 6.28 -2.56 -17.47
N LYS A 13 5.96 -3.32 -18.52
CA LYS A 13 5.84 -2.79 -19.89
C LYS A 13 4.59 -1.93 -20.06
N ASP A 14 3.60 -2.09 -19.19
CA ASP A 14 2.44 -1.21 -19.13
C ASP A 14 2.86 0.17 -18.61
N LYS A 15 2.76 1.16 -19.49
CA LYS A 15 3.07 2.56 -19.15
C LYS A 15 1.87 3.32 -18.59
N VAL A 16 0.67 2.77 -18.73
CA VAL A 16 -0.59 3.39 -18.29
C VAL A 16 -0.94 2.93 -16.88
N ASN A 17 -0.96 1.62 -16.64
CA ASN A 17 -1.32 1.06 -15.35
C ASN A 17 -0.09 0.83 -14.47
N CYS A 18 -0.22 1.07 -13.17
CA CYS A 18 0.83 0.78 -12.21
C CYS A 18 0.94 -0.73 -11.99
N SER A 19 2.01 -1.35 -12.46
CA SER A 19 2.28 -2.79 -12.27
C SER A 19 2.39 -3.19 -10.80
N PHE A 20 2.91 -2.32 -9.94
CA PHE A 20 2.99 -2.56 -8.48
C PHE A 20 1.61 -2.59 -7.84
N TYR A 21 0.78 -1.57 -8.10
CA TYR A 21 -0.58 -1.55 -7.56
C TYR A 21 -1.41 -2.72 -8.09
N PHE A 22 -1.31 -3.02 -9.38
CA PHE A 22 -2.07 -4.11 -9.99
C PHE A 22 -1.71 -5.49 -9.40
N LYS A 23 -0.41 -5.79 -9.23
CA LYS A 23 0.03 -7.10 -8.74
C LYS A 23 0.01 -7.23 -7.21
N ILE A 24 0.35 -6.16 -6.50
CA ILE A 24 0.60 -6.18 -5.03
C ILE A 24 -0.56 -5.53 -4.26
N GLY A 25 -1.36 -4.68 -4.89
CA GLY A 25 -2.42 -3.89 -4.25
C GLY A 25 -1.91 -2.62 -3.55
N ALA A 26 -0.61 -2.32 -3.63
CA ALA A 26 0.02 -1.14 -3.03
C ALA A 26 1.11 -0.56 -3.94
N CYS A 27 1.34 0.75 -3.83
CA CYS A 27 2.40 1.47 -4.56
C CYS A 27 3.04 2.50 -3.63
N ARG A 28 4.38 2.59 -3.65
CA ARG A 28 5.14 3.57 -2.86
C ARG A 28 4.82 5.02 -3.19
N HIS A 29 4.25 5.32 -4.36
CA HIS A 29 3.89 6.70 -4.69
C HIS A 29 2.48 7.07 -4.20
N GLY A 30 1.73 6.11 -3.66
CA GLY A 30 0.34 6.32 -3.23
C GLY A 30 -0.51 6.96 -4.34
N GLU A 31 -1.34 7.93 -3.96
CA GLU A 31 -2.17 8.70 -4.90
C GLU A 31 -1.36 9.63 -5.81
N ARG A 32 -0.09 9.90 -5.47
CA ARG A 32 0.82 10.71 -6.31
C ARG A 32 1.47 9.90 -7.43
N CYS A 33 1.11 8.64 -7.62
CA CYS A 33 1.65 7.83 -8.71
C CYS A 33 1.27 8.43 -10.06
N SER A 34 2.23 8.49 -10.98
CA SER A 34 1.98 8.93 -12.37
C SER A 34 1.23 7.92 -13.22
N ARG A 35 1.09 6.67 -12.74
CA ARG A 35 0.38 5.58 -13.41
C ARG A 35 -0.94 5.29 -12.68
N VAL A 36 -1.90 4.74 -13.41
CA VAL A 36 -3.25 4.50 -12.91
C VAL A 36 -3.30 3.36 -11.89
N HIS A 37 -4.02 3.59 -10.79
CA HIS A 37 -4.37 2.62 -9.76
C HIS A 37 -5.84 2.19 -9.90
N ASN A 38 -6.09 1.09 -10.61
CA ASN A 38 -7.45 0.59 -10.81
C ASN A 38 -7.93 -0.19 -9.58
N LYS A 39 -8.75 0.44 -8.73
CA LYS A 39 -9.33 -0.20 -7.55
C LYS A 39 -10.57 -1.02 -7.96
N PRO A 40 -10.58 -2.35 -7.76
CA PRO A 40 -11.70 -3.17 -8.18
C PRO A 40 -12.93 -2.90 -7.30
N THR A 41 -14.12 -2.89 -7.90
CA THR A 41 -15.41 -2.72 -7.19
C THR A 41 -15.82 -3.98 -6.43
N PHE A 42 -15.35 -5.15 -6.88
CA PHE A 42 -15.51 -6.44 -6.22
C PHE A 42 -14.17 -7.18 -6.27
N SER A 43 -13.81 -7.88 -5.19
CA SER A 43 -12.59 -8.68 -5.11
C SER A 43 -12.76 -9.77 -4.07
N GLN A 44 -12.14 -10.92 -4.31
CA GLN A 44 -12.04 -12.00 -3.32
C GLN A 44 -10.98 -11.69 -2.25
N THR A 45 -10.06 -10.79 -2.55
CA THR A 45 -8.95 -10.40 -1.67
C THR A 45 -9.17 -8.98 -1.16
N ILE A 46 -8.98 -8.77 0.15
CA ILE A 46 -9.05 -7.46 0.81
C ILE A 46 -7.66 -7.04 1.32
N LEU A 47 -7.42 -5.73 1.40
CA LEU A 47 -6.21 -5.15 1.98
C LEU A 47 -6.57 -4.32 3.21
N LEU A 48 -6.05 -4.73 4.37
CA LEU A 48 -6.12 -3.97 5.61
C LEU A 48 -4.78 -3.28 5.83
N LYS A 49 -4.70 -1.99 5.48
CA LYS A 49 -3.46 -1.21 5.61
C LYS A 49 -3.10 -1.06 7.09
N ASN A 50 -1.82 -1.23 7.39
CA ASN A 50 -1.25 -1.03 8.73
C ASN A 50 -1.95 -1.82 9.85
N LEU A 51 -2.47 -3.02 9.55
CA LEU A 51 -3.18 -3.85 10.53
C LEU A 51 -2.25 -4.44 11.60
N TYR A 52 -1.09 -4.93 11.17
CA TYR A 52 -0.12 -5.56 12.06
C TYR A 52 0.95 -4.54 12.44
N LEU A 53 1.01 -4.20 13.72
CA LEU A 53 2.07 -3.40 14.31
C LEU A 53 3.11 -4.34 14.90
N ASN A 54 4.32 -4.34 14.34
CA ASN A 54 5.42 -5.15 14.85
C ASN A 54 5.82 -4.66 16.25
N PRO A 55 5.78 -5.52 17.30
CA PRO A 55 6.15 -5.13 18.65
C PRO A 55 7.58 -4.56 18.78
N ASN A 56 8.50 -4.99 17.92
CA ASN A 56 9.88 -4.50 17.90
C ASN A 56 10.02 -3.08 17.31
N ASN A 57 9.00 -2.62 16.59
CA ASN A 57 8.95 -1.27 16.04
C ASN A 57 8.38 -0.24 17.05
N ASN A 58 7.91 -0.71 18.22
CA ASN A 58 7.41 0.15 19.29
C ASN A 58 8.58 0.73 20.10
N SER A 59 9.26 1.73 19.55
CA SER A 59 10.10 2.65 20.34
C SER A 59 9.28 3.73 21.05
N ILE A 60 7.95 3.63 21.06
CA ILE A 60 7.06 4.57 21.74
C ILE A 60 7.00 4.20 23.24
N PRO A 61 7.41 5.10 24.16
CA PRO A 61 7.29 4.86 25.60
C PRO A 61 5.81 4.70 25.96
N LYS A 62 5.47 3.64 26.68
CA LYS A 62 4.13 3.41 27.22
C LYS A 62 3.81 4.55 28.20
N PRO A 63 2.72 5.32 28.03
CA PRO A 63 2.28 6.19 29.10
C PRO A 63 1.69 5.33 30.22
N GLU A 64 2.23 5.51 31.42
CA GLU A 64 1.79 4.89 32.66
C GLU A 64 0.33 5.33 32.95
N GLY A 65 -0.67 4.49 32.67
CA GLY A 65 -2.01 4.60 33.27
C GLY A 65 -3.15 5.22 32.44
N GLY A 66 -3.25 4.97 31.13
CA GLY A 66 -4.38 5.42 30.30
C GLY A 66 -5.00 4.32 29.43
N PHE A 67 -6.33 4.29 29.39
CA PHE A 67 -7.20 3.44 28.57
C PHE A 67 -6.69 3.23 27.13
N GLU A 68 -6.79 1.99 26.62
CA GLU A 68 -6.41 1.56 25.26
C GLU A 68 -7.21 2.31 24.18
N GLN A 69 -6.90 3.58 23.97
CA GLN A 69 -7.32 4.31 22.78
C GLN A 69 -6.46 3.81 21.63
N PHE A 70 -7.05 2.92 20.83
CA PHE A 70 -7.03 2.96 19.37
C PHE A 70 -5.87 3.81 18.81
N SER A 71 -4.64 3.34 19.00
CA SER A 71 -3.46 4.13 18.68
C SER A 71 -3.22 4.02 17.17
N GLY A 72 -3.91 4.88 16.43
CA GLY A 72 -3.53 5.23 15.08
C GLY A 72 -2.06 5.62 15.10
N ASN A 73 -1.24 4.85 14.38
CA ASN A 73 0.17 5.12 14.23
C ASN A 73 0.35 6.54 13.68
N THR A 74 1.25 7.33 14.27
CA THR A 74 1.53 8.73 13.94
C THR A 74 2.28 8.92 12.62
N TYR A 75 2.48 7.85 11.84
CA TYR A 75 3.21 7.92 10.58
C TYR A 75 2.29 8.44 9.49
N THR A 76 2.62 9.63 8.99
CA THR A 76 2.03 10.18 7.79
C THR A 76 2.32 9.25 6.61
N ASP A 77 1.44 9.24 5.60
CA ASP A 77 1.68 8.50 4.35
C ASP A 77 3.06 8.84 3.76
N GLU A 78 3.59 10.04 4.03
CA GLU A 78 4.88 10.54 3.57
C GLU A 78 6.07 9.87 4.30
N GLU A 79 5.96 9.60 5.60
CA GLU A 79 6.98 8.89 6.36
C GLU A 79 7.03 7.41 5.98
N VAL A 80 5.88 6.78 5.75
CA VAL A 80 5.82 5.39 5.26
C VAL A 80 6.49 5.27 3.89
N GLN A 81 6.38 6.29 3.03
CA GLN A 81 7.02 6.31 1.72
C GLN A 81 8.56 6.39 1.77
N GLN A 82 9.16 6.90 2.85
CA GLN A 82 10.60 7.02 2.97
C GLN A 82 11.30 5.72 3.40
N HIS A 83 10.55 4.78 3.97
CA HIS A 83 11.09 3.53 4.50
C HIS A 83 11.10 2.37 3.47
N PHE A 84 10.73 2.61 2.20
CA PHE A 84 10.68 1.61 1.12
C PHE A 84 11.31 2.06 -0.19
#